data_AF-A0A8H7TPP0-F1
#
_entry.id   AF-A0A8H7TPP0-F1
#
_cell.length_a   1.000
_cell.length_b   1.000
_cell.length_c   1.000
_cell.angle_alpha   90.00
_cell.angle_beta   90.00
_cell.angle_gamma   90.00
#
_symmetry.space_group_name_H-M   'P 1'
#
loop_
_entity.id
_entity.type
_entity.pdbx_description
1 polymer ?
#
loop_
_entity_poly.entity_id
_entity_poly.type
_entity_poly.pdbx_seq_one_letter_code
_entity_poly.pdbx_strand_id
1 'polypeptide(L)'
;MHDTNGVVALSAYDYGTEANPNNAAVCGRWIKITAKGRTTRAQVWDKCPGIECPSGSIDISPSVFQDITDLSVGRLEATWDFEDNPVVGVSAASLIPLPPSLELI
;
A
#
# COMPACT_ATOMS: atom_id res chain seq x y z
N MET A 1 -10.16 3.77 10.37
CA MET A 1 -8.98 4.64 10.32
C MET A 1 -9.27 5.94 11.07
N HIS A 2 -8.36 6.45 11.91
CA HIS A 2 -8.44 7.80 12.49
C HIS A 2 -7.12 8.53 12.17
N ASP A 3 -7.26 9.80 11.76
CA ASP A 3 -6.53 10.36 10.61
C ASP A 3 -5.35 11.27 10.98
N THR A 4 -4.32 10.74 11.64
CA THR A 4 -3.09 11.53 11.90
C THR A 4 -1.77 10.81 11.66
N ASN A 5 -1.76 9.48 11.65
CA ASN A 5 -0.57 8.70 11.31
C ASN A 5 -0.68 8.30 9.83
N GLY A 6 0.35 8.53 9.03
CA GLY A 6 0.37 8.12 7.62
C GLY A 6 0.31 6.60 7.52
N VAL A 7 -0.90 6.05 7.48
CA VAL A 7 -1.17 4.62 7.51
C VAL A 7 -1.88 4.17 6.25
N VAL A 8 -1.73 2.90 5.95
CA VAL A 8 -2.33 2.25 4.79
C VAL A 8 -2.90 0.89 5.17
N ALA A 9 -4.05 0.55 4.57
CA ALA A 9 -4.59 -0.79 4.53
C ALA A 9 -4.19 -1.45 3.21
N LEU A 10 -3.61 -2.65 3.28
CA LEU A 10 -3.38 -3.46 2.08
C LEU A 10 -4.56 -4.40 1.84
N SER A 11 -4.76 -4.80 0.59
CA SER A 11 -5.73 -5.85 0.25
C SER A 11 -5.45 -7.14 1.03
N ALA A 12 -6.48 -7.93 1.32
CA ALA A 12 -6.29 -9.22 1.98
C ALA A 12 -5.34 -10.18 1.22
N TYR A 13 -5.23 -10.02 -0.11
CA TYR A 13 -4.32 -10.80 -0.94
C TYR A 13 -2.85 -10.41 -0.72
N ASP A 14 -2.58 -9.10 -0.57
CA ASP A 14 -1.23 -8.57 -0.35
C ASP A 14 -0.83 -8.57 1.13
N TYR A 15 -1.82 -8.57 2.03
CA TYR A 15 -1.60 -8.59 3.48
C TYR A 15 -1.24 -9.99 4.01
N GLY A 16 -1.67 -11.03 3.30
CA GLY A 16 -1.45 -12.43 3.67
C GLY A 16 -2.60 -13.06 4.46
N THR A 17 -2.47 -14.36 4.71
CA THR A 17 -3.53 -15.23 5.23
C THR A 17 -3.36 -15.60 6.71
N GLU A 18 -2.50 -14.89 7.44
CA GLU A 18 -2.24 -15.15 8.86
C GLU A 18 -3.54 -15.14 9.68
N ALA A 19 -3.68 -16.13 10.57
CA ALA A 19 -4.87 -16.28 11.42
C ALA A 19 -5.04 -15.09 12.38
N ASN A 20 -3.93 -14.53 12.85
CA ASN A 20 -3.91 -13.25 13.54
C ASN A 20 -3.26 -12.20 12.63
N PRO A 21 -4.01 -11.22 12.08
CA PRO A 21 -3.47 -10.23 11.16
C PRO A 21 -2.38 -9.35 11.80
N ASN A 22 -2.37 -9.20 13.13
CA ASN A 22 -1.31 -8.47 13.83
C ASN A 22 0.07 -9.15 13.70
N ASN A 23 0.11 -10.44 13.34
CA ASN A 23 1.34 -11.20 13.13
C ASN A 23 1.74 -11.27 11.66
N ALA A 24 0.99 -10.63 10.76
CA ALA A 24 1.32 -10.61 9.34
C ALA A 24 2.69 -9.96 9.13
N ALA A 25 3.54 -10.60 8.33
CA ALA A 25 4.89 -10.12 8.03
C ALA A 25 4.92 -8.73 7.36
N VAL A 26 3.79 -8.28 6.81
CA VAL A 26 3.64 -6.94 6.22
C VAL A 26 3.21 -5.87 7.23
N CYS A 27 2.64 -6.27 8.38
CA CYS A 27 2.16 -5.32 9.38
C CYS A 27 3.34 -4.55 10.00
N GLY A 28 3.22 -3.24 10.11
CA GLY A 28 4.25 -2.33 10.59
C GLY A 28 5.32 -1.95 9.54
N ARG A 29 5.31 -2.53 8.33
CA ARG A 29 6.23 -2.14 7.25
C ARG A 29 5.80 -0.86 6.57
N TRP A 30 6.76 -0.18 5.97
CA TRP A 30 6.53 1.03 5.19
C TRP A 30 6.43 0.68 3.71
N ILE A 31 5.51 1.36 3.03
CA ILE A 31 5.42 1.34 1.57
C ILE A 31 5.67 2.74 1.03
N LYS A 32 6.23 2.80 -0.17
CA LYS A 32 6.38 4.00 -0.98
C LYS A 32 5.27 3.99 -2.01
N ILE A 33 4.47 5.05 -2.06
CA ILE A 33 3.34 5.21 -2.99
C ILE A 33 3.69 6.31 -3.97
N THR A 34 3.49 6.08 -5.26
CA THR A 34 3.75 7.04 -6.33
C THR A 34 2.52 7.20 -7.22
N ALA A 35 2.08 8.44 -7.39
CA ALA A 35 0.98 8.79 -8.27
C ALA A 35 1.04 10.25 -8.70
N LYS A 36 0.53 10.56 -9.90
CA LYS A 36 0.57 11.92 -10.48
C LYS A 36 1.97 12.59 -10.44
N GLY A 37 3.04 11.79 -10.53
CA GLY A 37 4.42 12.28 -10.44
C GLY A 37 4.86 12.70 -9.03
N ARG A 38 4.03 12.47 -8.00
CA ARG A 38 4.38 12.64 -6.58
C ARG A 38 4.60 11.30 -5.92
N THR A 39 5.41 11.31 -4.88
CA THR A 39 5.72 10.13 -4.08
C THR A 39 5.55 10.46 -2.61
N THR A 40 4.85 9.61 -1.88
CA THR A 40 4.71 9.66 -0.41
C THR A 40 4.95 8.28 0.20
N ARG A 41 4.91 8.17 1.52
CA ARG A 41 5.15 6.94 2.27
C ARG A 41 4.04 6.73 3.29
N ALA A 42 3.67 5.47 3.50
CA ALA A 42 2.68 5.09 4.50
C ALA A 42 3.07 3.78 5.19
N GLN A 43 2.66 3.63 6.45
CA GLN A 43 2.91 2.43 7.22
C GLN A 43 1.70 1.49 7.18
N VAL A 44 1.93 0.22 6.87
CA VAL A 44 0.91 -0.82 6.81
C VAL A 44 0.45 -1.15 8.22
N TRP A 45 -0.81 -0.86 8.54
CA TRP A 45 -1.38 -1.15 9.86
C TRP A 45 -2.73 -1.85 9.81
N ASP A 46 -3.35 -1.90 8.63
CA ASP A 46 -4.68 -2.45 8.49
C ASP A 46 -4.76 -3.39 7.29
N LYS A 47 -5.76 -4.27 7.32
CA LYS A 47 -6.08 -5.19 6.25
C LYS A 47 -7.45 -4.84 5.71
N CYS A 48 -7.50 -4.41 4.46
CA CYS A 48 -8.76 -4.22 3.77
C CYS A 48 -9.30 -5.59 3.30
N PRO A 49 -10.56 -5.94 3.64
CA PRO A 49 -11.14 -7.21 3.22
C PRO A 49 -11.24 -7.30 1.68
N GLY A 50 -10.99 -8.50 1.14
CA GLY A 50 -10.83 -8.71 -0.30
C GLY A 50 -12.07 -8.46 -1.16
N ILE A 51 -13.25 -8.30 -0.57
CA ILE A 51 -14.49 -7.94 -1.28
C ILE A 51 -14.51 -6.43 -1.60
N GLU A 52 -13.87 -5.62 -0.77
CA GLU A 52 -13.82 -4.15 -0.87
C GLU A 52 -12.51 -3.65 -1.47
N CYS A 53 -11.41 -4.40 -1.30
CA CYS A 53 -10.12 -4.11 -1.90
C CYS A 53 -9.62 -5.30 -2.73
N PRO A 54 -9.66 -5.22 -4.07
CA PRO A 54 -9.05 -6.24 -4.92
C PRO A 54 -7.51 -6.24 -4.75
N SER A 55 -6.86 -7.28 -5.25
CA SER A 55 -5.40 -7.41 -5.16
C SER A 55 -4.69 -6.20 -5.77
N GLY A 56 -3.68 -5.66 -5.10
CA GLY A 56 -2.95 -4.46 -5.52
C GLY A 56 -3.57 -3.14 -5.05
N SER A 57 -4.83 -3.14 -4.60
CA SER A 57 -5.48 -1.94 -4.07
C SER A 57 -5.01 -1.64 -2.65
N ILE A 58 -4.87 -0.35 -2.37
CA ILE A 58 -4.49 0.20 -1.07
C ILE A 58 -5.50 1.26 -0.65
N ASP A 59 -5.83 1.28 0.64
CA ASP A 59 -6.64 2.34 1.25
C ASP A 59 -5.76 3.17 2.19
N ILE A 60 -5.57 4.45 1.87
CA ILE A 60 -4.60 5.32 2.51
C ILE A 60 -5.28 6.41 3.31
N SER A 61 -4.63 6.90 4.36
CA SER A 61 -5.24 7.95 5.19
C SER A 61 -5.42 9.25 4.39
N PRO A 62 -6.43 10.08 4.74
CA PRO A 62 -6.64 11.37 4.07
C PRO A 62 -5.38 12.24 4.04
N SER A 63 -4.54 12.17 5.08
CA SER A 63 -3.25 12.83 5.14
C SER A 63 -2.27 12.37 4.05
N VAL A 64 -2.12 11.05 3.84
CA VAL A 64 -1.25 10.49 2.79
C VAL A 64 -1.81 10.80 1.41
N PHE A 65 -3.14 10.78 1.25
CA PHE A 65 -3.77 11.13 -0.03
C PHE A 65 -3.55 12.60 -0.39
N GLN A 66 -3.66 13.51 0.60
CA GLN A 66 -3.43 14.95 0.42
C GLN A 66 -2.00 15.30 -0.02
N ASP A 67 -1.00 14.48 0.33
CA ASP A 67 0.38 14.66 -0.17
C ASP A 67 0.45 14.46 -1.69
N ILE A 68 -0.40 13.58 -2.22
CA ILE A 68 -0.47 13.24 -3.65
C ILE A 68 -1.40 14.22 -4.39
N THR A 69 -2.63 14.39 -3.92
CA THR A 69 -3.67 15.19 -4.60
C THR A 69 -4.78 15.63 -3.64
N ASP A 70 -5.62 16.56 -4.09
CA ASP A 70 -6.81 16.99 -3.35
C ASP A 70 -7.81 15.85 -3.11
N LEU A 71 -8.40 15.80 -1.90
CA LEU A 71 -9.38 14.76 -1.51
C LEU A 71 -10.62 14.70 -2.41
N SER A 72 -10.98 15.79 -3.10
CA SER A 72 -12.08 15.84 -4.07
C SER A 72 -11.90 14.87 -5.25
N VAL A 73 -10.68 14.40 -5.50
CA VAL A 73 -10.41 13.36 -6.51
C VAL A 73 -10.99 12.00 -6.09
N GLY A 74 -11.01 11.71 -4.78
CA GLY A 74 -11.53 10.46 -4.21
C GLY A 74 -10.67 9.22 -4.47
N ARG A 75 -10.44 8.88 -5.74
CA ARG A 75 -9.74 7.68 -6.20
C ARG A 75 -8.77 8.01 -7.33
N LEU A 76 -7.62 7.36 -7.35
CA LEU A 76 -6.62 7.56 -8.39
C LEU A 76 -5.74 6.32 -8.55
N GLU A 77 -5.12 6.17 -9.73
CA GLU A 77 -4.13 5.13 -9.96
C GLU A 77 -2.79 5.49 -9.31
N ALA A 78 -2.25 4.53 -8.56
CA ALA A 78 -0.96 4.65 -7.89
C ALA A 78 -0.17 3.35 -8.03
N THR A 79 1.15 3.47 -8.05
CA THR A 79 2.06 2.33 -7.86
C THR A 79 2.61 2.37 -6.46
N TRP A 80 2.82 1.21 -5.85
CA TRP A 80 3.44 1.14 -4.53
C TRP A 80 4.36 -0.06 -4.41
N ASP A 81 5.38 0.11 -3.57
CA ASP A 81 6.37 -0.92 -3.26
C ASP A 81 6.74 -0.83 -1.79
N PHE A 82 7.07 -1.96 -1.17
CA PHE A 82 7.64 -1.94 0.18
C PHE A 82 8.98 -1.21 0.20
N GLU A 83 9.19 -0.36 1.20
CA GLU A 83 10.41 0.42 1.35
C GLU A 83 11.54 -0.36 2.03
N ASP A 84 11.53 -1.69 1.94
CA ASP A 84 12.52 -2.50 2.64
C ASP A 84 13.91 -2.19 2.06
N ASN A 85 14.75 -1.60 2.90
CA ASN A 85 16.19 -1.65 2.68
C ASN A 85 16.55 -3.14 2.64
N PRO A 86 17.23 -3.65 1.59
CA PRO A 86 17.42 -5.09 1.43
C PRO A 86 18.15 -5.62 2.65
N VAL A 87 17.45 -6.39 3.48
CA VAL A 87 18.06 -7.17 4.53
C VAL A 87 18.98 -8.14 3.80
N VAL A 88 20.28 -7.90 3.91
CA VAL A 88 21.40 -8.64 3.31
C VAL A 88 21.04 -10.13 3.23
N GLY A 89 20.79 -10.65 2.01
CA GLY A 89 20.58 -12.09 1.86
C GLY A 89 19.95 -12.63 0.58
N VAL A 90 19.32 -11.84 -0.31
CA VAL A 90 18.79 -12.41 -1.57
C VAL A 90 19.03 -11.47 -2.75
N SER A 91 19.98 -11.85 -3.60
CA SER A 91 20.18 -11.29 -4.93
C SER A 91 19.05 -11.77 -5.84
N ALA A 92 18.16 -10.87 -6.24
CA ALA A 92 17.34 -11.05 -7.43
C ALA A 92 17.34 -9.74 -8.21
N ALA A 93 18.36 -9.61 -9.06
CA ALA A 93 18.30 -8.72 -10.20
C ALA A 93 17.06 -9.07 -11.06
N SER A 94 16.39 -8.03 -11.55
CA SER A 94 15.50 -8.08 -12.71
C SER A 94 14.28 -8.98 -12.58
N LEU A 95 13.20 -8.46 -12.02
CA LEU A 95 11.87 -8.59 -12.63
C LEU A 95 11.16 -7.25 -12.44
N ILE A 96 11.02 -6.48 -13.51
CA ILE A 96 10.08 -5.36 -13.56
C ILE A 96 8.69 -6.01 -13.45
N PRO A 97 7.96 -5.86 -12.33
CA PRO A 97 6.57 -6.27 -12.33
C PRO A 97 5.82 -5.23 -13.15
N LEU A 98 5.11 -5.66 -14.19
CA LEU A 98 4.13 -4.80 -14.84
C LEU A 98 3.20 -4.23 -13.76
N PRO A 99 2.85 -2.93 -13.83
CA PRO A 99 1.89 -2.38 -12.89
C PRO A 99 0.59 -3.18 -13.02
N PRO A 100 0.02 -3.70 -11.93
CA PRO A 100 -1.36 -4.17 -11.97
C PRO A 100 -2.21 -2.92 -12.24
N SER A 101 -2.58 -2.71 -13.51
CA SER A 101 -3.69 -1.84 -13.85
C SER A 101 -4.91 -2.42 -13.16
N LEU A 102 -5.34 -1.81 -12.06
CA LEU A 102 -6.55 -2.21 -11.38
C LEU A 102 -7.29 -0.98 -10.88
N GLU A 103 -8.49 -0.84 -11.43
CA GLU A 103 -9.48 0.19 -11.15
C GLU A 103 -9.78 0.26 -9.65
N LEU A 104 -9.65 1.46 -9.10
CA LEU A 104 -10.05 1.79 -7.74
C LEU A 104 -11.55 2.19 -7.76
N ILE A 105 -12.44 1.27 -7.37
CA ILE A 105 -13.71 1.64 -6.72
C ILE A 105 -13.36 2.45 -5.52
#